data_AF-A0A151NNG3-F1
#
_entry.id   AF-A0A151NNG3-F1
#
_cell.length_a   1.000
_cell.length_b   1.000
_cell.length_c   1.000
_cell.angle_alpha   90.00
_cell.angle_beta   90.00
_cell.angle_gamma   90.00
#
_symmetry.space_group_name_H-M   'P 1'
#
loop_
_entity.id
_entity.type
_entity.pdbx_description
1 polymer ?
#
loop_
_entity_poly.entity_id
_entity_poly.type
_entity_poly.pdbx_seq_one_letter_code
_entity_poly.pdbx_strand_id
1 'polypeptide(L)'
;MAGPDSLDCSLDNLMVDFVAAAAGALDGEACSSCVQAYQRLDQHAQEKYEEFDLLLEKYLQAEEYSVRSCLRDCKAVYKAWLCSEFFNVTQQQCQHRIPCKQYCLEVQTRCPFVLPDNDELIYGGLPGFICTGLLENQLSNEEAKCCDVQWDSCDHPPDSNYNTSPKSTEKLILSG
;
A
#
# COMPACT_ATOMS: atom_id res chain seq x y z
N MET A 1 -10.88 -8.59 7.14
CA MET A 1 -11.60 -8.88 8.39
C MET A 1 -12.91 -8.10 8.38
N ALA A 2 -14.07 -8.74 8.22
CA ALA A 2 -15.36 -8.04 8.34
C ALA A 2 -15.73 -8.00 9.82
N GLY A 3 -15.83 -6.79 10.38
CA GLY A 3 -16.22 -6.58 11.78
C GLY A 3 -17.66 -7.02 12.07
N PRO A 4 -18.04 -7.15 13.34
CA PRO A 4 -19.36 -7.65 13.77
C PRO A 4 -20.56 -6.79 13.30
N ASP A 5 -20.32 -5.57 12.78
CA ASP A 5 -21.34 -4.68 12.20
C ASP A 5 -21.34 -4.68 10.66
N SER A 6 -21.05 -5.83 10.03
CA SER A 6 -21.02 -5.94 8.57
C SER A 6 -22.43 -5.84 7.97
N LEU A 7 -22.88 -4.61 7.72
CA LEU A 7 -24.08 -4.31 6.94
C LEU A 7 -23.95 -4.91 5.53
N ASP A 8 -25.00 -5.58 5.06
CA ASP A 8 -25.06 -6.03 3.67
C ASP A 8 -25.40 -4.85 2.76
N CYS A 9 -24.36 -4.26 2.18
CA CYS A 9 -24.48 -3.14 1.25
C CYS A 9 -24.53 -3.60 -0.22
N SER A 10 -24.87 -4.88 -0.46
CA SER A 10 -25.12 -5.38 -1.82
C SER A 10 -26.25 -4.61 -2.49
N LEU A 11 -26.13 -4.45 -3.81
CA LEU A 11 -27.15 -3.80 -4.63
C LEU A 11 -28.52 -4.48 -4.48
N ASP A 12 -28.53 -5.80 -4.30
CA ASP A 12 -29.77 -6.58 -4.09
C ASP A 12 -30.48 -6.14 -2.81
N ASN A 13 -29.74 -5.99 -1.71
CA ASN A 13 -30.32 -5.55 -0.43
C ASN A 13 -30.81 -4.10 -0.51
N LEU A 14 -30.05 -3.23 -1.18
CA LEU A 14 -30.45 -1.84 -1.41
C LEU A 14 -31.70 -1.74 -2.30
N MET A 15 -31.85 -2.61 -3.31
CA MET A 15 -33.06 -2.67 -4.12
C MET A 15 -34.28 -3.16 -3.33
N VAL A 16 -34.10 -4.17 -2.47
CA VAL A 16 -35.17 -4.66 -1.60
C VAL A 16 -35.65 -3.57 -0.66
N ASP A 17 -34.73 -2.82 -0.03
CA ASP A 17 -35.07 -1.69 0.83
C ASP A 17 -35.80 -0.59 0.07
N PHE A 18 -35.34 -0.25 -1.14
CA PHE A 18 -36.03 0.74 -1.98
C PHE A 18 -37.46 0.32 -2.36
N VAL A 19 -37.66 -0.95 -2.74
CA VAL A 19 -38.99 -1.47 -3.07
C VAL A 19 -39.90 -1.51 -1.84
N ALA A 20 -39.35 -1.88 -0.68
CA ALA A 20 -40.09 -1.88 0.58
C ALA A 20 -40.46 -0.45 1.02
N ALA A 21 -39.56 0.52 0.84
CA ALA A 21 -39.82 1.93 1.11
C ALA A 21 -40.89 2.52 0.17
N ALA A 22 -40.84 2.20 -1.12
CA ALA A 22 -41.86 2.58 -2.09
C ALA A 22 -43.25 1.97 -1.77
N ALA A 23 -43.27 0.80 -1.13
CA ALA A 23 -44.49 0.16 -0.63
C ALA A 23 -44.94 0.66 0.76
N GLY A 24 -44.22 1.62 1.36
CA GLY A 24 -44.51 2.18 2.68
C GLY A 24 -44.25 1.23 3.85
N ALA A 25 -43.43 0.18 3.64
CA ALA A 25 -43.15 -0.85 4.63
C ALA A 25 -41.85 -0.60 5.43
N LEU A 26 -40.92 0.19 4.90
CA LEU A 26 -39.63 0.56 5.52
C LEU A 26 -39.28 2.02 5.21
N ASP A 27 -38.35 2.59 5.97
CA ASP A 27 -37.95 4.01 5.85
C ASP A 27 -36.91 4.27 4.73
N GLY A 28 -36.41 3.23 4.05
CA GLY A 28 -35.47 3.39 2.93
C GLY A 28 -34.07 3.86 3.35
N GLU A 29 -33.67 3.61 4.60
CA GLU A 29 -32.45 4.14 5.19
C GLU A 29 -31.20 3.30 4.91
N ALA A 30 -31.31 2.12 4.29
CA ALA A 30 -30.19 1.19 4.15
C ALA A 30 -29.00 1.80 3.39
N CYS A 31 -29.27 2.58 2.35
CA CYS A 31 -28.23 3.32 1.61
C CYS A 31 -27.49 4.30 2.51
N SER A 32 -28.24 5.07 3.33
CA SER A 32 -27.65 6.04 4.24
C SER A 32 -26.79 5.37 5.32
N SER A 33 -27.24 4.22 5.84
CA SER A 33 -26.49 3.40 6.79
C SER A 33 -25.20 2.85 6.19
N CYS A 34 -25.26 2.36 4.95
CA CYS A 34 -24.09 1.87 4.21
C CYS A 34 -23.05 2.98 3.96
N VAL A 35 -23.49 4.17 3.54
CA VAL A 35 -22.59 5.32 3.35
C VAL A 35 -21.90 5.69 4.67
N GLN A 36 -22.63 5.76 5.77
CA GLN A 36 -22.06 6.04 7.09
C GLN A 36 -21.07 4.95 7.54
N ALA A 37 -21.37 3.68 7.25
CA ALA A 37 -20.48 2.57 7.56
C ALA A 37 -19.16 2.66 6.77
N TYR A 38 -19.22 2.96 5.47
CA TYR A 38 -18.02 3.16 4.66
C TYR A 38 -17.21 4.38 5.09
N GLN A 39 -17.86 5.47 5.51
CA GLN A 39 -17.17 6.64 6.08
C GLN A 39 -16.42 6.30 7.37
N ARG A 40 -17.00 5.47 8.25
CA ARG A 40 -16.31 5.00 9.47
C ARG A 40 -15.12 4.11 9.14
N LEU A 41 -15.24 3.23 8.14
CA LEU A 41 -14.12 2.41 7.67
C LEU A 41 -12.99 3.26 7.10
N ASP A 42 -13.33 4.28 6.30
CA ASP A 42 -12.36 5.23 5.76
C ASP A 42 -11.65 6.02 6.86
N GLN A 43 -12.38 6.47 7.89
CA GLN A 43 -11.80 7.10 9.07
C GLN A 43 -10.82 6.17 9.81
N HIS A 44 -11.19 4.92 10.04
CA HIS A 44 -10.29 3.96 10.70
C HIS A 44 -9.03 3.68 9.88
N ALA A 45 -9.15 3.62 8.54
CA ALA A 45 -8.01 3.50 7.66
C ALA A 45 -7.09 4.74 7.75
N GLN A 46 -7.67 5.94 7.83
CA GLN A 46 -6.93 7.17 8.02
C GLN A 46 -6.17 7.19 9.38
N GLU A 47 -6.82 6.82 10.47
CA GLU A 47 -6.19 6.74 11.80
C GLU A 47 -5.00 5.75 11.81
N LYS A 48 -5.16 4.60 11.15
CA LYS A 48 -4.08 3.61 11.00
C LYS A 48 -2.94 4.10 10.12
N TYR A 49 -3.25 4.84 9.06
CA TYR A 49 -2.24 5.46 8.22
C TYR A 49 -1.44 6.52 8.98
N GLU A 50 -2.10 7.34 9.81
CA GLU A 50 -1.43 8.36 10.62
C GLU A 50 -0.49 7.74 11.69
N GLU A 51 -0.89 6.62 12.30
CA GLU A 51 -0.03 5.84 13.20
C GLU A 51 1.27 5.40 12.51
N PHE A 52 1.14 4.88 11.29
CA PHE A 52 2.28 4.51 10.44
C PHE A 52 3.13 5.73 10.04
N ASP A 53 2.49 6.84 9.69
CA ASP A 53 3.18 8.06 9.27
C ASP A 53 4.06 8.62 10.39
N LEU A 54 3.53 8.66 11.63
CA LEU A 54 4.27 9.05 12.83
C LEU A 54 5.45 8.11 13.14
N LEU A 55 5.34 6.83 12.82
CA LEU A 55 6.45 5.89 12.93
C LEU A 55 7.55 6.24 11.93
N LEU A 56 7.19 6.54 10.68
CA LEU A 56 8.15 6.92 9.65
C LEU A 56 8.81 8.27 9.92
N GLU A 57 8.11 9.24 10.51
CA GLU A 57 8.71 10.52 10.94
C GLU A 57 9.84 10.34 11.95
N LYS A 58 9.76 9.31 12.80
CA LYS A 58 10.80 8.97 13.78
C LYS A 58 11.95 8.15 13.18
N TYR A 59 11.83 7.73 11.92
CA TYR A 59 12.84 6.93 11.25
C TYR A 59 13.97 7.82 10.72
N LEU A 60 15.03 7.98 11.52
CA LEU A 60 16.14 8.91 11.25
C LEU A 60 16.94 8.58 9.97
N GLN A 61 16.85 7.36 9.45
CA GLN A 61 17.59 6.88 8.28
C GLN A 61 16.75 6.92 6.99
N ALA A 62 15.76 7.82 6.94
CA ALA A 62 14.79 7.95 5.87
C ALA A 62 15.37 8.10 4.46
N GLU A 63 16.55 8.70 4.33
CA GLU A 63 17.20 8.98 3.04
C GLU A 63 18.21 7.90 2.59
N GLU A 64 18.62 7.01 3.49
CA GLU A 64 19.74 6.08 3.26
C GLU A 64 19.35 4.60 3.35
N TYR A 65 18.11 4.27 3.71
CA TYR A 65 17.68 2.88 3.88
C TYR A 65 17.61 2.10 2.57
N SER A 66 17.47 2.77 1.42
CA SER A 66 17.37 2.17 0.09
C SER A 66 18.00 3.07 -0.98
N VAL A 67 18.63 2.44 -1.99
CA VAL A 67 19.16 3.12 -3.18
C VAL A 67 18.13 3.25 -4.31
N ARG A 68 16.92 2.71 -4.14
CA ARG A 68 15.88 2.68 -5.18
C ARG A 68 14.52 3.20 -4.71
N SER A 69 14.36 3.39 -3.41
CA SER A 69 13.08 3.67 -2.77
C SER A 69 13.25 4.82 -1.78
N CYS A 70 12.18 5.56 -1.58
CA CYS A 70 12.13 6.63 -0.60
C CYS A 70 10.85 6.55 0.25
N LEU A 71 10.81 7.32 1.35
CA LEU A 71 9.63 7.32 2.22
C LEU A 71 8.35 7.77 1.52
N ARG A 72 8.43 8.61 0.47
CA ARG A 72 7.23 9.00 -0.30
C ARG A 72 6.61 7.79 -1.00
N ASP A 73 7.43 6.99 -1.69
CA ASP A 73 6.97 5.77 -2.36
C ASP A 73 6.40 4.78 -1.34
N CYS A 74 7.11 4.59 -0.22
CA CYS A 74 6.68 3.73 0.87
C CYS A 74 5.31 4.14 1.43
N LYS A 75 5.11 5.42 1.76
CA LYS A 75 3.83 5.96 2.24
C LYS A 75 2.71 5.74 1.24
N ALA A 76 3.01 5.94 -0.04
CA ALA A 76 2.02 5.79 -1.09
C ALA A 76 1.58 4.32 -1.24
N VAL A 77 2.52 3.37 -1.35
CA VAL A 77 2.17 1.94 -1.44
C VAL A 77 1.53 1.41 -0.16
N TYR A 78 1.94 1.89 1.02
CA TYR A 78 1.31 1.52 2.29
C TYR A 78 -0.14 2.00 2.34
N LYS A 79 -0.43 3.21 1.87
CA LYS A 79 -1.80 3.73 1.78
C LYS A 79 -2.67 2.87 0.85
N ALA A 80 -2.18 2.50 -0.33
CA ALA A 80 -2.92 1.61 -1.24
C ALA A 80 -3.16 0.22 -0.64
N TRP A 81 -2.13 -0.36 -0.01
CA TRP A 81 -2.26 -1.63 0.72
C TRP A 81 -3.33 -1.53 1.81
N LEU A 82 -3.25 -0.52 2.68
CA LEU A 82 -4.17 -0.34 3.79
C LEU A 82 -5.61 -0.18 3.29
N CYS A 83 -5.86 0.64 2.28
CA CYS A 83 -7.18 0.76 1.67
C CYS A 83 -7.68 -0.58 1.10
N SER A 84 -6.80 -1.41 0.53
CA SER A 84 -7.20 -2.73 0.02
C SER A 84 -7.55 -3.74 1.13
N GLU A 85 -6.94 -3.59 2.32
CA GLU A 85 -7.28 -4.40 3.51
C GLU A 85 -8.63 -3.98 4.11
N PHE A 86 -8.95 -2.68 4.11
CA PHE A 86 -10.23 -2.15 4.57
C PHE A 86 -11.37 -2.39 3.57
N PHE A 87 -11.08 -2.29 2.27
CA PHE A 87 -12.05 -2.39 1.19
C PHE A 87 -11.67 -3.52 0.22
N ASN A 88 -12.06 -4.75 0.56
CA ASN A 88 -11.86 -5.93 -0.28
C ASN A 88 -12.88 -5.97 -1.44
N VAL A 89 -12.73 -5.06 -2.40
CA VAL A 89 -13.61 -4.92 -3.58
C VAL A 89 -12.80 -4.90 -4.87
N THR A 90 -13.38 -5.44 -5.95
CA THR A 90 -12.73 -5.38 -7.27
C THR A 90 -13.05 -4.06 -7.95
N GLN A 91 -12.02 -3.27 -8.23
CA GLN A 91 -12.11 -1.98 -8.89
C GLN A 91 -12.24 -2.16 -10.41
N GLN A 92 -13.11 -1.38 -11.04
CA GLN A 92 -13.47 -1.56 -12.46
C GLN A 92 -12.99 -0.42 -13.38
N GLN A 93 -12.85 0.81 -12.88
CA GLN A 93 -12.68 1.99 -13.75
C GLN A 93 -11.21 2.46 -13.82
N CYS A 94 -10.31 1.58 -14.25
CA CYS A 94 -8.87 1.88 -14.32
C CYS A 94 -8.21 1.28 -15.57
N GLN A 95 -7.15 1.94 -16.06
CA GLN A 95 -6.40 1.51 -17.24
C GLN A 95 -5.66 0.19 -17.01
N HIS A 96 -5.00 0.05 -15.85
CA HIS A 96 -4.28 -1.15 -15.45
C HIS A 96 -4.77 -1.63 -14.08
N ARG A 97 -4.88 -2.95 -13.93
CA ARG A 97 -5.33 -3.60 -12.69
C ARG A 97 -4.36 -4.69 -12.28
N ILE A 98 -4.13 -4.80 -10.99
CA ILE A 98 -3.25 -5.78 -10.35
C ILE A 98 -4.03 -6.54 -9.26
N PRO A 99 -3.60 -7.75 -8.87
CA PRO A 99 -4.09 -8.37 -7.64
C PRO A 99 -3.84 -7.43 -6.44
N CYS A 100 -4.84 -7.20 -5.59
CA CYS A 100 -4.70 -6.25 -4.48
C CYS A 100 -3.56 -6.64 -3.51
N LYS A 101 -3.31 -7.94 -3.28
CA LYS A 101 -2.19 -8.40 -2.44
C LYS A 101 -0.81 -8.03 -3.00
N GLN A 102 -0.70 -7.67 -4.28
CA GLN A 102 0.54 -7.12 -4.83
C GLN A 102 0.98 -5.89 -4.03
N TYR A 103 0.06 -5.07 -3.53
CA TYR A 103 0.41 -3.91 -2.72
C TYR A 103 1.14 -4.28 -1.43
N CYS A 104 0.82 -5.43 -0.83
CA CYS A 104 1.56 -5.90 0.33
C CYS A 104 3.05 -6.13 -0.03
N LEU A 105 3.31 -6.81 -1.15
CA LEU A 105 4.67 -7.07 -1.62
C LEU A 105 5.41 -5.78 -1.99
N GLU A 106 4.72 -4.80 -2.56
CA GLU A 106 5.28 -3.47 -2.81
C GLU A 106 5.70 -2.76 -1.51
N VAL A 107 4.90 -2.87 -0.44
CA VAL A 107 5.28 -2.34 0.88
C VAL A 107 6.55 -3.00 1.39
N GLN A 108 6.65 -4.34 1.37
CA GLN A 108 7.86 -5.06 1.77
C GLN A 108 9.11 -4.65 0.97
N THR A 109 8.92 -4.28 -0.29
CA THR A 109 10.02 -3.94 -1.21
C THR A 109 10.46 -2.48 -1.07
N ARG A 110 9.54 -1.56 -0.76
CA ARG A 110 9.80 -0.12 -0.81
C ARG A 110 9.94 0.53 0.57
N CYS A 111 9.38 -0.05 1.61
CA CYS A 111 9.42 0.52 2.95
C CYS A 111 10.69 0.13 3.72
N PRO A 112 11.12 0.96 4.69
CA PRO A 112 12.28 0.66 5.51
C PRO A 112 12.05 -0.58 6.38
N PHE A 113 13.16 -1.22 6.74
CA PHE A 113 13.14 -2.31 7.70
C PHE A 113 12.94 -1.77 9.11
N VAL A 114 11.75 -2.02 9.68
CA VAL A 114 11.38 -1.65 11.05
C VAL A 114 11.37 -2.90 11.91
N LEU A 115 12.17 -2.90 12.98
CA LEU A 115 12.22 -4.01 13.94
C LEU A 115 11.05 -3.91 14.92
N PRO A 116 10.23 -4.97 15.06
CA PRO A 116 9.21 -5.02 16.09
C PRO A 116 9.82 -5.23 17.48
N ASP A 117 9.13 -4.76 18.52
CA ASP A 117 9.50 -4.98 19.92
C ASP A 117 9.42 -6.47 20.28
N ASN A 118 10.41 -6.97 21.03
CA ASN A 118 10.50 -8.40 21.38
C ASN A 118 9.99 -8.71 22.80
N ASP A 119 9.19 -7.83 23.39
CA ASP A 119 8.78 -7.91 24.80
C ASP A 119 7.80 -9.07 25.06
N GLU A 120 6.83 -9.26 24.17
CA GLU A 120 5.82 -10.33 24.29
C GLU A 120 6.14 -11.57 23.44
N LEU A 121 6.81 -11.37 22.30
CA LEU A 121 7.16 -12.40 21.33
C LEU A 121 8.55 -12.14 20.75
N ILE A 122 9.35 -13.19 20.58
CA ILE A 122 10.66 -13.08 19.94
C ILE A 122 10.49 -13.23 18.42
N TYR A 123 10.70 -12.15 17.67
CA TYR A 123 10.54 -12.09 16.21
C TYR A 123 11.77 -12.56 15.42
N GLY A 124 12.92 -12.75 16.09
CA GLY A 124 14.09 -13.37 15.48
C GLY A 124 14.67 -12.64 14.26
N GLY A 125 14.52 -11.31 14.21
CA GLY A 125 15.00 -10.49 13.09
C GLY A 125 14.02 -10.38 11.91
N LEU A 126 12.78 -10.87 12.07
CA LEU A 126 11.71 -10.58 11.11
C LEU A 126 11.32 -9.10 11.13
N PRO A 127 11.00 -8.48 9.98
CA PRO A 127 10.51 -7.11 9.94
C PRO A 127 9.09 -7.02 10.51
N GLY A 128 8.71 -5.82 10.95
CA GLY A 128 7.35 -5.54 11.44
C GLY A 128 6.26 -5.65 10.38
N PHE A 129 6.62 -5.64 9.09
CA PHE A 129 5.69 -5.79 7.97
C PHE A 129 6.02 -7.03 7.12
N ILE A 130 5.12 -8.01 7.10
CA ILE A 130 5.25 -9.22 6.30
C ILE A 130 3.93 -9.62 5.62
N CYS A 131 4.01 -10.12 4.38
CA CYS A 131 2.85 -10.53 3.58
C CYS A 131 2.62 -12.04 3.54
N THR A 132 3.71 -12.81 3.56
CA THR A 132 3.70 -14.26 3.39
C THR A 132 4.02 -14.95 4.72
N GLY A 133 3.14 -15.86 5.14
CA GLY A 133 3.51 -16.97 6.01
C GLY A 133 4.12 -18.14 5.23
N LEU A 134 4.73 -19.11 5.93
CA LEU A 134 5.48 -20.25 5.37
C LEU A 134 4.69 -21.16 4.38
N LEU A 135 3.37 -20.95 4.20
CA LEU A 135 2.51 -21.87 3.44
C LEU A 135 1.29 -21.20 2.78
N GLU A 136 1.43 -20.01 2.19
CA GLU A 136 0.34 -19.40 1.42
C GLU A 136 0.73 -19.21 -0.05
N ASN A 137 -0.03 -19.85 -0.95
CA ASN A 137 0.01 -19.54 -2.38
C ASN A 137 -0.58 -18.14 -2.57
N GLN A 138 0.30 -17.17 -2.82
CA GLN A 138 0.03 -15.74 -2.72
C GLN A 138 -0.99 -15.17 -3.71
N LEU A 139 -1.41 -15.94 -4.72
CA LEU A 139 -2.25 -15.43 -5.81
C LEU A 139 -3.27 -16.49 -6.22
N SER A 140 -4.46 -16.47 -5.62
CA SER A 140 -5.61 -17.21 -6.12
C SER A 140 -6.34 -16.37 -7.18
N ASN A 141 -6.95 -17.02 -8.18
CA ASN A 141 -7.72 -16.30 -9.20
C ASN A 141 -8.98 -15.61 -8.65
N GLU A 142 -9.40 -15.93 -7.43
CA GLU A 142 -10.56 -15.33 -6.76
C GLU A 142 -10.24 -14.02 -6.01
N GLU A 143 -8.99 -13.56 -6.07
CA GLU A 143 -8.57 -12.36 -5.37
C GLU A 143 -9.08 -11.07 -6.05
N ALA A 144 -9.47 -10.10 -5.21
CA ALA A 144 -9.88 -8.78 -5.67
C ALA A 144 -8.80 -8.12 -6.54
N LYS A 145 -9.24 -7.39 -7.58
CA LYS A 145 -8.33 -6.60 -8.42
C LYS A 145 -8.42 -5.13 -8.07
N CYS A 146 -7.28 -4.54 -7.81
CA CYS A 146 -7.13 -3.12 -7.52
C CYS A 146 -6.54 -2.41 -8.75
N CYS A 147 -6.79 -1.12 -8.88
CA CYS A 147 -6.13 -0.29 -9.87
C CYS A 147 -4.66 -0.20 -9.56
N ASP A 148 -3.79 -0.26 -10.57
CA ASP A 148 -2.37 0.04 -10.41
C ASP A 148 -2.20 1.56 -10.42
N VAL A 149 -1.92 2.12 -9.24
CA VAL A 149 -1.71 3.55 -9.12
C VAL A 149 -0.22 3.85 -9.29
N GLN A 150 0.09 4.67 -10.30
CA GLN A 150 1.45 5.08 -10.55
C GLN A 150 1.88 6.10 -9.50
N TRP A 151 3.05 5.89 -8.92
CA TRP A 151 3.60 6.72 -7.87
C TRP A 151 4.64 7.65 -8.48
N ASP A 152 4.54 8.95 -8.22
CA ASP A 152 5.60 9.90 -8.59
C ASP A 152 6.87 9.48 -7.87
N SER A 153 7.82 8.94 -8.64
CA SER A 153 9.10 8.46 -8.12
C SER A 153 9.85 9.60 -7.48
N CYS A 154 10.65 9.29 -6.47
CA CYS A 154 11.56 10.29 -5.92
C CYS A 154 12.54 10.78 -6.98
N ASP A 155 12.65 12.11 -7.13
CA ASP A 155 13.69 12.74 -7.92
C ASP A 155 15.04 12.42 -7.26
N HIS A 156 15.79 11.46 -7.82
CA HIS A 156 17.20 11.36 -7.49
C HIS A 156 17.91 12.57 -8.10
N PRO A 157 18.76 13.29 -7.33
CA PRO A 157 19.65 14.27 -7.91
C PRO A 157 20.42 13.58 -9.05
N PRO A 158 20.54 14.19 -10.24
CA PRO A 158 21.31 13.58 -11.31
C PRO A 158 22.73 13.35 -10.79
N ASP A 159 23.21 12.11 -10.91
CA ASP A 159 24.58 11.75 -10.58
C ASP A 159 25.51 12.82 -11.17
N SER A 160 26.15 13.59 -10.29
CA SER A 160 27.18 14.53 -10.68
C SER A 160 28.23 13.74 -11.44
N ASN A 161 28.30 14.06 -12.73
CA ASN A 161 29.13 13.43 -13.73
C ASN A 161 30.61 13.68 -13.37
N TYR A 162 31.17 12.93 -12.42
CA TYR A 162 32.61 12.86 -12.20
C TYR A 162 33.22 12.02 -13.32
N ASN A 163 33.37 12.64 -14.49
CA ASN A 163 34.30 12.23 -15.52
C ASN A 163 35.74 12.39 -14.98
N THR A 164 36.19 11.48 -14.12
CA THR A 164 37.62 11.24 -13.92
C THR A 164 38.11 10.28 -15.00
N SER A 165 38.32 10.85 -16.18
CA SER A 165 39.12 10.23 -17.24
C SER A 165 40.53 9.94 -16.69
N PRO A 166 41.02 8.69 -16.67
CA PRO A 166 42.41 8.43 -16.34
C PRO A 166 43.28 8.92 -17.51
N LYS A 167 44.15 9.89 -17.22
CA LYS A 167 45.21 10.35 -18.14
C LYS A 167 46.00 9.14 -18.67
N SER A 168 45.83 8.79 -19.94
CA SER A 168 46.83 8.06 -20.70
C SER A 168 47.91 9.05 -21.14
N THR A 169 49.02 9.10 -20.40
CA THR A 169 50.27 9.68 -20.93
C THR A 169 50.89 8.67 -21.89
N GLU A 170 50.72 8.94 -23.17
CA GLU A 170 51.42 8.30 -24.28
C GLU A 170 52.93 8.56 -24.20
N LYS A 171 53.70 7.48 -24.30
CA LYS A 171 55.16 7.49 -24.48
C LYS A 171 55.49 8.08 -25.85
N LEU A 172 56.14 9.24 -25.89
CA LEU A 172 56.92 9.65 -27.06
C LEU A 172 58.27 8.93 -27.05
N ILE A 173 58.42 8.01 -28.00
CA ILE A 173 59.68 7.41 -28.42
C ILE A 173 60.38 8.42 -29.34
N LEU A 174 61.61 8.81 -28.99
CA LEU A 174 62.53 9.50 -29.90
C LEU A 174 63.29 8.41 -30.70
N SER A 175 63.07 8.36 -32.02
CA SER A 175 63.93 7.65 -32.96
C SER A 175 64.95 8.64 -33.55
N GLY A 176 66.19 8.16 -33.74
CA GLY A 176 67.29 8.89 -34.37
C GLY A 176 67.16 9.05 -35.88
#